data_AF-A0A382TGD0-F1
#
_entry.id   AF-A0A382TGD0-F1
#
_cell.length_a   1.000
_cell.length_b   1.000
_cell.length_c   1.000
_cell.angle_alpha   90.00
_cell.angle_beta   90.00
_cell.angle_gamma   90.00
#
_symmetry.space_group_name_H-M   'P 1'
#
loop_
_entity.id
_entity.type
_entity.pdbx_description
1 polymer ?
#
loop_
_entity_poly.entity_id
_entity_poly.type
_entity_poly.pdbx_seq_one_letter_code
_entity_poly.pdbx_strand_id
1 'polypeptide(L)'
;VFSGLLLGAKVQLDIAEIVARSVHLEHSNLHDGSEFILSGIETIKNEDLDLMYIFHLIPEGFIMVPADNQAVPVLAFGFEHAFETSNMPSNLQYIMNQYKIELLEMVASQNTPNPEISTQWERYISGSIETDHSRDVSPLIDAEFDQGGSWNNGIQDAIGFNGPVGCVSVAMCQVMHYWGYPENGTGSNYYTENDYGYIEVDFEDAFYDFDNMAATYATSSSQLLLFHAGVAVNMDYDWSGSGAWVTGSY
;
A
#
# COMPACT_ATOMS: atom_id res chain seq x y z
N VAL A 1 19.94 19.49 -37.45
CA VAL A 1 19.79 18.70 -36.21
C VAL A 1 18.30 18.66 -35.92
N PHE A 2 17.62 17.59 -36.33
CA PHE A 2 16.22 17.38 -35.98
C PHE A 2 16.19 16.95 -34.52
N SER A 3 15.88 17.88 -33.62
CA SER A 3 15.48 17.54 -32.27
C SER A 3 14.06 16.99 -32.38
N GLY A 4 13.95 15.68 -32.58
CA GLY A 4 12.67 15.00 -32.45
C GLY A 4 12.24 15.13 -31.00
N LEU A 5 11.15 15.85 -30.76
CA LEU A 5 10.43 15.75 -29.50
C LEU A 5 10.06 14.27 -29.34
N LEU A 6 10.74 13.55 -28.46
CA LEU A 6 10.34 12.22 -28.05
C LEU A 6 9.04 12.43 -27.26
N LEU A 7 7.91 12.26 -27.95
CA LEU A 7 6.62 12.10 -27.30
C LEU A 7 6.67 10.84 -26.45
N GLY A 8 5.85 10.76 -25.40
CA GLY A 8 5.61 9.52 -24.69
C GLY A 8 5.36 8.37 -25.66
N ALA A 9 6.07 7.28 -25.46
CA ALA A 9 6.05 6.12 -26.32
C ALA A 9 5.52 4.92 -25.56
N LYS A 10 4.64 4.15 -26.23
CA LYS A 10 4.19 2.86 -25.75
C LYS A 10 5.40 1.96 -25.45
N VAL A 11 5.47 1.49 -24.21
CA VAL A 11 6.42 0.48 -23.77
C VAL A 11 5.87 -0.88 -24.16
N GLN A 12 6.65 -1.63 -24.95
CA GLN A 12 6.29 -3.00 -25.34
C GLN A 12 6.64 -3.97 -24.21
N LEU A 13 5.99 -5.13 -24.20
CA LEU A 13 6.17 -6.12 -23.14
C LEU A 13 7.64 -6.59 -23.00
N ASP A 14 8.36 -6.74 -24.10
CA ASP A 14 9.78 -7.11 -24.10
C ASP A 14 10.67 -6.05 -23.44
N ILE A 15 10.38 -4.78 -23.67
CA ILE A 15 11.06 -3.66 -22.98
C ILE A 15 10.70 -3.65 -21.49
N ALA A 16 9.42 -3.87 -21.15
CA ALA A 16 8.99 -3.94 -19.77
C ALA A 16 9.64 -5.12 -19.01
N GLU A 17 9.85 -6.26 -19.67
CA GLU A 17 10.52 -7.42 -19.07
C GLU A 17 12.01 -7.14 -18.83
N ILE A 18 12.68 -6.39 -19.73
CA ILE A 18 14.06 -5.92 -19.49
C ILE A 18 14.09 -5.05 -18.22
N VAL A 19 13.15 -4.12 -18.07
CA VAL A 19 13.05 -3.30 -16.86
C VAL A 19 12.81 -4.17 -15.62
N ALA A 20 11.88 -5.13 -15.68
CA ALA A 20 11.60 -6.02 -14.56
C ALA A 20 12.83 -6.85 -14.14
N ARG A 21 13.58 -7.39 -15.10
CA ARG A 21 14.84 -8.09 -14.83
C ARG A 21 15.88 -7.16 -14.20
N SER A 22 15.96 -5.91 -14.65
CA SER A 22 16.87 -4.90 -14.11
C SER A 22 16.51 -4.51 -12.67
N VAL A 23 15.22 -4.36 -12.35
CA VAL A 23 14.72 -4.13 -10.97
C VAL A 23 15.06 -5.29 -10.05
N HIS A 24 14.83 -6.52 -10.51
CA HIS A 24 15.22 -7.71 -9.76
C HIS A 24 16.74 -7.74 -9.52
N LEU A 25 17.57 -7.34 -10.47
CA LEU A 25 19.02 -7.29 -10.27
C LEU A 25 19.43 -6.18 -9.28
N GLU A 26 18.82 -4.99 -9.40
CA GLU A 26 19.07 -3.86 -8.50
C GLU A 26 18.85 -4.26 -7.05
N HIS A 27 17.74 -4.94 -6.78
CA HIS A 27 17.29 -5.31 -5.43
C HIS A 27 17.71 -6.72 -5.00
N SER A 28 18.86 -7.19 -5.47
CA SER A 28 19.42 -8.51 -5.09
C SER A 28 19.65 -8.72 -3.60
N ASN A 29 19.63 -7.66 -2.81
CA ASN A 29 19.68 -7.66 -1.35
C ASN A 29 18.32 -7.97 -0.68
N LEU A 30 17.21 -7.81 -1.39
CA LEU A 30 15.84 -7.98 -0.89
C LEU A 30 15.24 -9.35 -1.22
N HIS A 31 15.99 -10.20 -1.91
CA HIS A 31 15.61 -11.58 -2.19
C HIS A 31 16.83 -12.49 -2.01
N ASP A 32 16.63 -13.81 -2.05
CA ASP A 32 17.65 -14.82 -1.73
C ASP A 32 18.76 -14.99 -2.81
N GLY A 33 18.88 -14.04 -3.73
CA GLY A 33 19.74 -14.14 -4.90
C GLY A 33 19.27 -15.13 -5.96
N SER A 34 18.00 -15.57 -5.91
CA SER A 34 17.36 -16.38 -6.95
C SER A 34 17.56 -15.81 -8.35
N GLU A 35 17.56 -16.68 -9.35
CA GLU A 35 17.50 -16.22 -10.74
C GLU A 35 16.14 -15.57 -11.02
N PHE A 36 16.12 -14.54 -11.87
CA PHE A 36 14.87 -13.96 -12.37
C PHE A 36 14.13 -15.00 -13.21
N ILE A 37 13.06 -15.54 -12.63
CA ILE A 37 12.18 -16.53 -13.24
C ILE A 37 10.73 -16.05 -13.08
N LEU A 38 9.96 -16.09 -14.17
CA LEU A 38 8.56 -15.69 -14.18
C LEU A 38 7.62 -16.89 -13.98
N SER A 39 6.66 -16.76 -13.08
CA SER A 39 5.50 -17.68 -12.98
C SER A 39 4.38 -17.27 -13.92
N GLY A 40 4.28 -15.97 -14.25
CA GLY A 40 3.27 -15.45 -15.15
C GLY A 40 3.44 -13.94 -15.41
N ILE A 41 2.72 -13.45 -16.41
CA ILE A 41 2.64 -12.03 -16.73
C ILE A 41 1.16 -11.66 -16.83
N GLU A 42 0.73 -10.69 -16.05
CA GLU A 42 -0.60 -10.08 -16.16
C GLU A 42 -0.49 -8.72 -16.85
N THR A 43 -1.41 -8.44 -17.78
CA THR A 43 -1.54 -7.09 -18.39
C THR A 43 -2.81 -6.44 -17.89
N ILE A 44 -2.66 -5.33 -17.17
CA ILE A 44 -3.77 -4.48 -16.79
C ILE A 44 -4.09 -3.55 -17.97
N LYS A 45 -5.34 -3.59 -18.42
CA LYS A 45 -5.82 -2.84 -19.59
C LYS A 45 -6.96 -1.91 -19.24
N ASN A 46 -7.14 -0.89 -20.09
CA ASN A 46 -8.40 -0.17 -20.24
C ASN A 46 -8.87 -0.33 -21.69
N GLU A 47 -9.92 -1.11 -21.91
CA GLU A 47 -10.31 -1.59 -23.25
C GLU A 47 -9.13 -2.30 -23.95
N ASP A 48 -8.71 -1.83 -25.13
CA ASP A 48 -7.59 -2.39 -25.88
C ASP A 48 -6.23 -1.75 -25.51
N LEU A 49 -6.22 -0.77 -24.62
CA LEU A 49 -5.01 -0.07 -24.20
C LEU A 49 -4.36 -0.80 -23.02
N ASP A 50 -3.12 -1.28 -23.22
CA ASP A 50 -2.26 -1.75 -22.15
C ASP A 50 -1.87 -0.56 -21.28
N LEU A 51 -2.06 -0.66 -19.96
CA LEU A 51 -1.68 0.39 -19.00
C LEU A 51 -0.43 0.02 -18.23
N MET A 52 -0.32 -1.24 -17.79
CA MET A 52 0.81 -1.74 -17.01
C MET A 52 0.90 -3.25 -17.12
N TYR A 53 2.10 -3.78 -16.85
CA TYR A 53 2.44 -5.18 -16.81
C TYR A 53 2.83 -5.58 -15.39
N ILE A 54 2.32 -6.70 -14.90
CA ILE A 54 2.70 -7.30 -13.61
C ILE A 54 3.43 -8.60 -13.93
N PHE A 55 4.72 -8.64 -13.58
CA PHE A 55 5.59 -9.79 -13.72
C PHE A 55 5.58 -10.56 -12.40
N HIS A 56 4.93 -11.72 -12.36
CA HIS A 56 4.91 -12.59 -11.19
C HIS A 56 6.16 -13.47 -11.18
N LEU A 57 6.85 -13.52 -10.03
CA LEU A 57 8.15 -14.15 -9.90
C LEU A 57 8.03 -15.59 -9.36
N ILE A 58 9.12 -16.35 -9.48
CA ILE A 58 9.38 -17.62 -8.78
C ILE A 58 10.63 -17.42 -7.92
N PRO A 59 10.65 -17.83 -6.64
CA PRO A 59 9.61 -18.59 -5.92
C PRO A 59 8.37 -17.76 -5.53
N GLU A 60 8.53 -16.47 -5.26
CA GLU A 60 7.44 -15.54 -4.98
C GLU A 60 7.83 -14.10 -5.35
N GLY A 61 6.86 -13.19 -5.31
CA GLY A 61 7.08 -11.77 -5.60
C GLY A 61 6.46 -11.30 -6.91
N PHE A 62 6.58 -9.99 -7.14
CA PHE A 62 6.06 -9.32 -8.32
C PHE A 62 6.84 -8.04 -8.64
N ILE A 63 6.80 -7.63 -9.91
CA ILE A 63 7.29 -6.32 -10.37
C ILE A 63 6.25 -5.72 -11.33
N MET A 64 5.92 -4.45 -11.13
CA MET A 64 4.90 -3.73 -11.89
C MET A 64 5.55 -2.60 -12.71
N VAL A 65 5.39 -2.66 -14.03
CA VAL A 65 6.00 -1.73 -15.00
C VAL A 65 4.90 -1.09 -15.85
N PRO A 66 4.90 0.23 -16.07
CA PRO A 66 3.86 0.86 -16.89
C PRO A 66 4.10 0.60 -18.39
N ALA A 67 3.02 0.69 -19.17
CA ALA A 67 3.03 0.51 -20.62
C ALA A 67 3.27 1.81 -21.40
N ASP A 68 3.61 2.91 -20.73
CA ASP A 68 3.98 4.21 -21.33
C ASP A 68 5.19 4.80 -20.58
N ASN A 69 6.19 5.27 -21.32
CA ASN A 69 7.45 5.76 -20.75
C ASN A 69 7.39 7.20 -20.21
N GLN A 70 6.22 7.86 -20.25
CA GLN A 70 5.97 9.09 -19.49
C GLN A 70 5.93 8.84 -17.99
N ALA A 71 5.50 7.65 -17.57
CA ALA A 71 5.52 7.23 -16.18
C ALA A 71 6.94 6.77 -15.77
N VAL A 72 7.18 6.74 -14.46
CA VAL A 72 8.39 6.12 -13.90
C VAL A 72 8.47 4.64 -14.30
N PRO A 73 9.66 4.07 -14.55
CA PRO A 73 9.80 2.70 -15.08
C PRO A 73 9.30 1.60 -14.13
N VAL A 74 9.13 1.90 -12.84
CA VAL A 74 8.71 0.93 -11.82
C VAL A 74 7.58 1.54 -11.01
N LEU A 75 6.39 0.97 -11.09
CA LEU A 75 5.22 1.42 -10.30
C LEU A 75 5.26 0.81 -8.89
N ALA A 76 5.59 -0.47 -8.79
CA ALA A 76 5.66 -1.21 -7.54
C ALA A 76 6.49 -2.49 -7.72
N PHE A 77 7.04 -3.02 -6.63
CA PHE A 77 7.60 -4.36 -6.58
C PHE A 77 7.49 -4.92 -5.15
N GLY A 78 7.62 -6.23 -5.03
CA GLY A 78 7.75 -6.92 -3.74
C GLY A 78 8.29 -8.32 -3.96
N PHE A 79 9.18 -8.79 -3.09
CA PHE A 79 9.88 -10.07 -3.26
C PHE A 79 9.50 -11.15 -2.23
N GLU A 80 8.78 -10.77 -1.18
CA GLU A 80 8.39 -11.67 -0.07
C GLU A 80 6.97 -12.23 -0.23
N HIS A 81 6.13 -11.62 -1.08
CA HIS A 81 4.75 -12.05 -1.29
C HIS A 81 4.32 -11.86 -2.73
N ALA A 82 3.47 -12.78 -3.22
CA ALA A 82 2.83 -12.63 -4.52
C ALA A 82 1.81 -11.47 -4.51
N PHE A 83 1.68 -10.78 -5.64
CA PHE A 83 0.62 -9.80 -5.84
C PHE A 83 -0.62 -10.45 -6.42
N GLU A 84 -1.77 -10.18 -5.80
CA GLU A 84 -3.07 -10.71 -6.21
C GLU A 84 -3.96 -9.55 -6.66
N THR A 85 -4.32 -9.53 -7.94
CA THR A 85 -5.25 -8.54 -8.51
C THR A 85 -6.71 -8.82 -8.16
N SER A 86 -7.00 -10.05 -7.71
CA SER A 86 -8.32 -10.44 -7.22
C SER A 86 -8.49 -10.09 -5.74
N ASN A 87 -9.69 -9.63 -5.35
CA ASN A 87 -10.05 -9.35 -3.95
C ASN A 87 -9.11 -8.39 -3.19
N MET A 88 -8.48 -7.44 -3.89
CA MET A 88 -7.62 -6.44 -3.27
C MET A 88 -8.36 -5.69 -2.14
N PRO A 89 -7.69 -5.35 -1.02
CA PRO A 89 -8.29 -4.49 0.00
C PRO A 89 -8.57 -3.09 -0.58
N SER A 90 -9.55 -2.38 -0.04
CA SER A 90 -10.09 -1.14 -0.63
C SER A 90 -9.04 -0.04 -0.84
N ASN A 91 -8.07 0.07 0.08
CA ASN A 91 -6.94 0.98 -0.04
C ASN A 91 -6.01 0.63 -1.21
N LEU A 92 -5.73 -0.66 -1.44
CA LEU A 92 -4.93 -1.09 -2.58
C LEU A 92 -5.70 -0.91 -3.90
N GLN A 93 -7.01 -1.21 -3.90
CA GLN A 93 -7.87 -0.92 -5.06
C GLN A 93 -7.85 0.57 -5.42
N TYR A 94 -7.88 1.46 -4.42
CA TYR A 94 -7.77 2.90 -4.64
C TYR A 94 -6.45 3.27 -5.33
N ILE A 95 -5.31 2.78 -4.83
CA ILE A 95 -3.98 3.02 -5.43
C ILE A 95 -3.93 2.51 -6.88
N MET A 96 -4.38 1.28 -7.13
CA MET A 96 -4.40 0.70 -8.48
C MET A 96 -5.30 1.50 -9.43
N ASN A 97 -6.41 2.04 -8.94
CA ASN A 97 -7.27 2.92 -9.74
C ASN A 97 -6.63 4.28 -10.01
N GLN A 98 -5.87 4.86 -9.06
CA GLN A 98 -5.11 6.08 -9.31
C GLN A 98 -4.04 5.86 -10.38
N TYR A 99 -3.28 4.75 -10.32
CA TYR A 99 -2.34 4.41 -11.40
C TYR A 99 -3.03 4.32 -12.76
N LYS A 100 -4.20 3.68 -12.84
CA LYS A 100 -4.96 3.62 -14.11
C LYS A 100 -5.36 5.01 -14.62
N ILE A 101 -5.84 5.89 -13.74
CA ILE A 101 -6.24 7.26 -14.10
C ILE A 101 -5.03 8.03 -14.64
N GLU A 102 -3.92 8.06 -13.89
CA GLU A 102 -2.72 8.80 -14.28
C GLU A 102 -2.12 8.28 -15.59
N LEU A 103 -2.06 6.96 -15.77
CA LEU A 103 -1.53 6.36 -17.01
C LEU A 103 -2.42 6.66 -18.21
N LEU A 104 -3.74 6.68 -18.04
CA LEU A 104 -4.67 7.09 -19.10
C LEU A 104 -4.46 8.55 -19.49
N GLU A 105 -4.26 9.44 -18.53
CA GLU A 105 -3.97 10.85 -18.77
C GLU A 105 -2.62 11.04 -19.50
N MET A 106 -1.59 10.29 -19.10
CA MET A 106 -0.29 10.31 -19.79
C MET A 106 -0.42 9.84 -21.24
N VAL A 107 -1.07 8.71 -21.49
CA VAL A 107 -1.30 8.21 -22.86
C VAL A 107 -2.08 9.22 -23.71
N ALA A 108 -3.08 9.88 -23.13
CA ALA A 108 -3.89 10.88 -23.83
C ALA A 108 -3.10 12.17 -24.14
N SER A 109 -2.24 12.61 -23.22
CA SER A 109 -1.49 13.86 -23.36
C SER A 109 -0.26 13.73 -24.27
N GLN A 110 0.33 12.53 -24.39
CA GLN A 110 1.52 12.24 -25.19
C GLN A 110 2.68 13.22 -24.93
N ASN A 111 2.82 13.68 -23.68
CA ASN A 111 3.88 14.61 -23.32
C ASN A 111 5.25 13.93 -23.46
N THR A 112 6.29 14.74 -23.65
CA THR A 112 7.66 14.23 -23.51
C THR A 112 7.88 13.84 -22.04
N PRO A 113 8.41 12.64 -21.76
CA PRO A 113 8.75 12.25 -20.40
C PRO A 113 9.69 13.27 -19.77
N ASN A 114 9.57 13.46 -18.46
CA ASN A 114 10.52 14.27 -17.73
C ASN A 114 11.97 13.73 -17.97
N PRO A 115 13.01 14.57 -18.14
CA PRO A 115 14.40 14.14 -18.28
C PRO A 115 14.90 13.17 -17.20
N GLU A 116 14.50 13.36 -15.95
CA GLU A 116 14.78 12.45 -14.83
C GLU A 116 14.13 11.08 -15.06
N ILE A 117 12.89 11.03 -15.52
CA ILE A 117 12.18 9.78 -15.85
C ILE A 117 12.87 9.10 -17.04
N SER A 118 13.25 9.87 -18.06
CA SER A 118 13.95 9.36 -19.25
C SER A 118 15.29 8.72 -18.87
N THR A 119 16.03 9.36 -17.96
CA THR A 119 17.30 8.82 -17.42
C THR A 119 17.08 7.51 -16.67
N GLN A 120 15.99 7.39 -15.90
CA GLN A 120 15.65 6.13 -15.23
C GLN A 120 15.34 5.02 -16.24
N TRP A 121 14.53 5.29 -17.27
CA TRP A 121 14.26 4.32 -18.33
C TRP A 121 15.54 3.87 -19.04
N GLU A 122 16.42 4.80 -19.41
CA GLU A 122 17.72 4.47 -20.02
C GLU A 122 18.56 3.58 -19.11
N ARG A 123 18.62 3.88 -17.80
CA ARG A 123 19.31 3.07 -16.80
C ARG A 123 18.79 1.63 -16.78
N TYR A 124 17.48 1.43 -16.63
CA TYR A 124 16.89 0.08 -16.56
C TYR A 124 16.95 -0.68 -17.88
N ILE A 125 16.78 -0.01 -19.02
CA ILE A 125 16.84 -0.66 -20.35
C ILE A 125 18.27 -1.05 -20.71
N SER A 126 19.28 -0.28 -20.31
CA SER A 126 20.68 -0.57 -20.61
C SER A 126 21.18 -1.89 -20.00
N GLY A 127 20.49 -2.40 -18.98
CA GLY A 127 20.90 -3.56 -18.19
C GLY A 127 22.18 -3.35 -17.38
N SER A 128 22.77 -2.15 -17.40
CA SER A 128 23.97 -1.79 -16.64
C SER A 128 23.57 -1.31 -15.23
N ILE A 129 22.80 -2.13 -14.53
CA ILE A 129 22.34 -1.86 -13.18
C ILE A 129 23.42 -2.30 -12.19
N GLU A 130 23.85 -1.35 -11.36
CA GLU A 130 24.57 -1.67 -10.13
C GLU A 130 23.56 -2.14 -9.08
N THR A 131 23.90 -3.21 -8.37
CA THR A 131 23.13 -3.68 -7.21
C THR A 131 23.05 -2.56 -6.18
N ASP A 132 21.87 -2.32 -5.62
CA ASP A 132 21.75 -1.34 -4.55
C ASP A 132 22.55 -1.84 -3.33
N HIS A 133 23.48 -0.99 -2.90
CA HIS A 133 24.32 -1.22 -1.73
C HIS A 133 23.89 -0.31 -0.57
N SER A 134 22.81 0.45 -0.74
CA SER A 134 22.20 1.17 0.35
C SER A 134 21.81 0.17 1.44
N ARG A 135 22.08 0.54 2.70
CA ARG A 135 21.55 -0.23 3.83
C ARG A 135 20.07 0.09 3.90
N ASP A 136 19.27 -0.64 3.15
CA ASP A 136 17.84 -0.61 3.34
C ASP A 136 17.54 -0.92 4.80
N VAL A 137 16.74 -0.06 5.41
CA VAL A 137 16.09 -0.40 6.65
C VAL A 137 14.92 -1.29 6.20
N SER A 138 15.00 -2.59 6.49
CA SER A 138 13.86 -3.51 6.36
C SER A 138 12.59 -2.83 6.91
N PRO A 139 11.38 -3.19 6.44
CA PRO A 139 10.13 -2.59 6.90
C PRO A 139 10.15 -2.40 8.42
N LEU A 140 10.02 -1.15 8.86
CA LEU A 140 10.11 -0.83 10.28
C LEU A 140 8.95 -1.45 11.06
N ILE A 141 7.77 -1.42 10.45
CA ILE A 141 6.53 -1.95 11.00
C ILE A 141 6.46 -3.43 10.62
N ASP A 142 6.37 -4.30 11.63
CA ASP A 142 6.15 -5.74 11.51
C ASP A 142 4.69 -6.14 11.83
N ALA A 143 3.90 -5.21 12.38
CA ALA A 143 2.48 -5.41 12.61
C ALA A 143 1.75 -5.66 11.28
N GLU A 144 0.82 -6.62 11.32
CA GLU A 144 -0.09 -7.02 10.25
C GLU A 144 -1.53 -6.94 10.77
N PHE A 145 -1.89 -5.78 11.32
CA PHE A 145 -3.24 -5.58 11.86
C PHE A 145 -4.24 -5.49 10.71
N ASP A 146 -5.43 -6.07 10.89
CA ASP A 146 -6.48 -6.08 9.87
C ASP A 146 -7.74 -5.36 10.37
N GLN A 147 -8.67 -5.09 9.45
CA GLN A 147 -9.91 -4.41 9.74
C GLN A 147 -11.03 -5.35 10.21
N GLY A 148 -10.90 -6.67 10.09
CA GLY A 148 -11.99 -7.61 10.38
C GLY A 148 -11.57 -8.80 11.24
N GLY A 149 -12.42 -9.84 11.25
CA GLY A 149 -12.13 -11.09 11.94
C GLY A 149 -12.12 -10.94 13.45
N SER A 150 -10.98 -11.16 14.11
CA SER A 150 -10.85 -10.94 15.56
C SER A 150 -10.35 -9.54 15.90
N TRP A 151 -9.92 -8.74 14.91
CA TRP A 151 -9.37 -7.40 15.14
C TRP A 151 -10.45 -6.38 15.53
N ASN A 152 -11.68 -6.56 15.05
CA ASN A 152 -12.83 -5.69 15.34
C ASN A 152 -13.66 -6.12 16.57
N ASN A 153 -13.29 -7.19 17.28
CA ASN A 153 -14.05 -7.67 18.44
C ASN A 153 -14.23 -6.59 19.53
N GLY A 154 -13.22 -5.74 19.77
CA GLY A 154 -13.34 -4.66 20.75
C GLY A 154 -14.41 -3.64 20.39
N ILE A 155 -14.63 -3.40 19.09
CA ILE A 155 -15.70 -2.54 18.58
C ILE A 155 -17.05 -3.24 18.76
N GLN A 156 -17.13 -4.54 18.44
CA GLN A 156 -18.35 -5.33 18.66
C GLN A 156 -18.76 -5.33 20.14
N ASP A 157 -17.81 -5.50 21.05
CA ASP A 157 -18.08 -5.53 22.49
C ASP A 157 -18.50 -4.15 23.02
N ALA A 158 -17.92 -3.06 22.48
CA ALA A 158 -18.19 -1.70 22.93
C ALA A 158 -19.50 -1.12 22.40
N ILE A 159 -19.79 -1.31 21.10
CA ILE A 159 -20.91 -0.64 20.41
C ILE A 159 -21.83 -1.59 19.65
N GLY A 160 -21.57 -2.90 19.67
CA GLY A 160 -22.39 -3.90 18.98
C GLY A 160 -22.13 -4.02 17.47
N PHE A 161 -21.14 -3.30 16.94
CA PHE A 161 -20.79 -3.32 15.52
C PHE A 161 -19.73 -4.37 15.20
N ASN A 162 -20.07 -5.33 14.33
CA ASN A 162 -19.15 -6.37 13.86
C ASN A 162 -18.75 -6.17 12.38
N GLY A 163 -18.44 -4.92 12.02
CA GLY A 163 -17.89 -4.59 10.71
C GLY A 163 -16.45 -4.06 10.80
N PRO A 164 -15.92 -3.45 9.73
CA PRO A 164 -14.53 -3.06 9.63
C PRO A 164 -14.07 -2.10 10.75
N VAL A 165 -12.83 -2.24 11.22
CA VAL A 165 -12.20 -1.28 12.15
C VAL A 165 -12.05 0.11 11.53
N GLY A 166 -11.76 0.15 10.22
CA GLY A 166 -11.41 1.35 9.48
C GLY A 166 -9.91 1.49 9.25
N CYS A 167 -9.53 1.75 8.00
CA CYS A 167 -8.14 1.74 7.55
C CYS A 167 -7.27 2.79 8.26
N VAL A 168 -7.86 3.94 8.63
CA VAL A 168 -7.18 5.01 9.37
C VAL A 168 -6.78 4.54 10.76
N SER A 169 -7.68 3.85 11.48
CA SER A 169 -7.38 3.31 12.80
C SER A 169 -6.31 2.21 12.72
N VAL A 170 -6.45 1.27 11.77
CA VAL A 170 -5.44 0.22 11.54
C VAL A 170 -4.06 0.82 11.24
N ALA A 171 -3.97 1.81 10.34
CA ALA A 171 -2.70 2.48 10.02
C ALA A 171 -2.09 3.18 11.24
N MET A 172 -2.91 3.90 12.03
CA MET A 172 -2.44 4.56 13.25
C MET A 172 -1.94 3.54 14.28
N CYS A 173 -2.68 2.46 14.49
CA CYS A 173 -2.32 1.43 15.47
C CYS A 173 -1.04 0.68 15.11
N GLN A 174 -0.80 0.39 13.84
CA GLN A 174 0.45 -0.26 13.40
C GLN A 174 1.67 0.65 13.64
N VAL A 175 1.54 1.97 13.45
CA VAL A 175 2.60 2.93 13.81
C VAL A 175 2.79 3.00 15.32
N MET A 176 1.72 3.04 16.10
CA MET A 176 1.79 3.07 17.57
C MET A 176 2.43 1.81 18.14
N HIS A 177 2.10 0.64 17.56
CA HIS A 177 2.69 -0.66 17.90
C HIS A 177 4.20 -0.66 17.68
N TYR A 178 4.67 -0.19 16.52
CA TYR A 178 6.11 -0.07 16.25
C TYR A 178 6.86 0.77 17.29
N TRP A 179 6.27 1.89 17.73
CA TRP A 179 6.88 2.76 18.75
C TRP A 179 6.67 2.29 20.18
N GLY A 180 5.71 1.37 20.41
CA GLY A 180 5.27 0.99 21.75
C GLY A 180 4.75 2.17 22.56
N TYR A 181 4.07 3.13 21.93
CA TYR A 181 3.68 4.39 22.56
C TYR A 181 2.31 4.91 22.07
N PRO A 182 1.48 5.50 22.95
CA PRO A 182 1.70 5.74 24.39
C PRO A 182 1.23 4.58 25.27
N GLU A 183 1.89 4.36 26.41
CA GLU A 183 1.47 3.34 27.38
C GLU A 183 0.16 3.70 28.10
N ASN A 184 -0.12 5.00 28.27
CA ASN A 184 -1.38 5.50 28.82
C ASN A 184 -1.97 6.54 27.87
N GLY A 185 -3.28 6.54 27.70
CA GLY A 185 -3.95 7.54 26.87
C GLY A 185 -3.97 8.93 27.52
N THR A 186 -4.49 9.91 26.78
CA THR A 186 -4.58 11.30 27.27
C THR A 186 -5.86 11.95 26.76
N GLY A 187 -6.59 12.60 27.68
CA GLY A 187 -7.86 13.23 27.40
C GLY A 187 -8.96 12.21 27.07
N SER A 188 -10.04 12.71 26.46
CA SER A 188 -11.19 11.91 26.05
C SER A 188 -11.74 12.41 24.72
N ASN A 189 -12.56 11.60 24.06
CA ASN A 189 -13.33 12.03 22.90
C ASN A 189 -14.72 11.40 22.89
N TYR A 190 -15.68 12.09 22.30
CA TYR A 190 -17.03 11.60 22.09
C TYR A 190 -17.64 12.16 20.82
N TYR A 191 -18.54 11.40 20.22
CA TYR A 191 -19.33 11.81 19.05
C TYR A 191 -20.60 10.96 18.93
N THR A 192 -21.55 11.44 18.14
CA THR A 192 -22.74 10.64 17.80
C THR A 192 -22.55 10.05 16.42
N GLU A 193 -22.47 8.73 16.37
CA GLU A 193 -22.48 7.93 15.15
C GLU A 193 -23.96 7.67 14.75
N ASN A 194 -24.25 7.64 13.45
CA ASN A 194 -25.60 7.60 12.92
C ASN A 194 -26.36 6.30 13.25
N ASP A 195 -25.67 5.16 13.23
CA ASP A 195 -26.21 3.82 13.39
C ASP A 195 -26.03 3.26 14.81
N TYR A 196 -24.97 3.65 15.52
CA TYR A 196 -24.61 3.14 16.85
C TYR A 196 -24.83 4.15 17.98
N GLY A 197 -25.19 5.40 17.65
CA GLY A 197 -25.55 6.43 18.61
C GLY A 197 -24.33 7.08 19.27
N TYR A 198 -24.48 7.49 20.53
CA TYR A 198 -23.42 8.19 21.26
C TYR A 198 -22.28 7.24 21.64
N ILE A 199 -21.07 7.55 21.20
CA ILE A 199 -19.84 6.82 21.50
C ILE A 199 -18.91 7.77 22.26
N GLU A 200 -18.36 7.31 23.38
CA GLU A 200 -17.43 8.06 24.22
C GLU A 200 -16.33 7.14 24.72
N VAL A 201 -15.09 7.64 24.69
CA VAL A 201 -13.94 7.00 25.29
C VAL A 201 -13.17 8.03 26.11
N ASP A 202 -12.94 7.71 27.37
CA ASP A 202 -11.94 8.38 28.19
C ASP A 202 -10.60 7.66 28.03
N PHE A 203 -9.65 8.30 27.36
CA PHE A 203 -8.34 7.70 27.12
C PHE A 203 -7.46 7.76 28.38
N GLU A 204 -7.76 8.61 29.37
CA GLU A 204 -6.98 8.69 30.62
C GLU A 204 -7.11 7.42 31.47
N ASP A 205 -8.21 6.69 31.33
CA ASP A 205 -8.44 5.39 31.98
C ASP A 205 -7.81 4.20 31.23
N ALA A 206 -7.22 4.44 30.05
CA ALA A 206 -6.71 3.40 29.17
C ALA A 206 -5.20 3.14 29.37
N PHE A 207 -4.85 1.87 29.58
CA PHE A 207 -3.48 1.34 29.52
C PHE A 207 -3.32 0.49 28.25
N TYR A 208 -2.37 0.86 27.39
CA TYR A 208 -2.10 0.18 26.13
C TYR A 208 -0.91 -0.77 26.28
N ASP A 209 -1.21 -2.04 26.54
CA ASP A 209 -0.23 -3.10 26.77
C ASP A 209 0.37 -3.62 25.46
N PHE A 210 1.33 -2.87 24.90
CA PHE A 210 2.01 -3.22 23.65
C PHE A 210 2.81 -4.53 23.74
N ASP A 211 3.31 -4.90 24.92
CA ASP A 211 4.02 -6.17 25.13
C ASP A 211 3.10 -7.38 24.86
N ASN A 212 1.79 -7.22 25.08
CA ASN A 212 0.77 -8.22 24.77
C ASN A 212 0.02 -7.96 23.45
N MET A 213 0.51 -7.06 22.59
CA MET A 213 0.01 -6.89 21.22
C MET A 213 0.84 -7.69 20.24
N ALA A 214 0.37 -8.89 19.91
CA ALA A 214 1.00 -9.68 18.86
C ALA A 214 0.90 -8.97 17.50
N ALA A 215 1.99 -8.99 16.73
CA ALA A 215 2.07 -8.33 15.43
C ALA A 215 1.08 -8.91 14.40
N THR A 216 0.89 -10.23 14.38
CA THR A 216 0.20 -10.94 13.29
C THR A 216 -1.16 -11.53 13.67
N TYR A 217 -1.62 -11.36 14.92
CA TYR A 217 -2.94 -11.81 15.34
C TYR A 217 -3.55 -10.90 16.41
N ALA A 218 -4.88 -10.81 16.39
CA ALA A 218 -5.61 -9.97 17.33
C ALA A 218 -5.48 -10.45 18.77
N THR A 219 -5.32 -9.49 19.69
CA THR A 219 -5.30 -9.68 21.13
C THR A 219 -6.28 -8.70 21.76
N SER A 220 -6.67 -8.90 23.02
CA SER A 220 -7.51 -7.91 23.71
C SER A 220 -6.84 -6.52 23.77
N SER A 221 -5.50 -6.48 23.88
CA SER A 221 -4.73 -5.24 23.85
C SER A 221 -4.83 -4.52 22.50
N SER A 222 -4.68 -5.24 21.37
CA SER A 222 -4.80 -4.60 20.05
C SER A 222 -6.24 -4.23 19.71
N GLN A 223 -7.24 -5.02 20.14
CA GLN A 223 -8.66 -4.69 19.99
C GLN A 223 -9.05 -3.39 20.71
N LEU A 224 -8.55 -3.20 21.95
CA LEU A 224 -8.75 -1.97 22.70
C LEU A 224 -8.15 -0.77 21.96
N LEU A 225 -6.88 -0.91 21.54
CA LEU A 225 -6.17 0.15 20.83
C LEU A 225 -6.89 0.52 19.52
N LEU A 226 -7.31 -0.46 18.73
CA LEU A 226 -8.03 -0.26 17.45
C LEU A 226 -9.37 0.46 17.64
N PHE A 227 -10.14 0.10 18.66
CA PHE A 227 -11.40 0.79 18.96
C PHE A 227 -11.15 2.23 19.41
N HIS A 228 -10.23 2.44 20.37
CA HIS A 228 -9.89 3.77 20.88
C HIS A 228 -9.33 4.69 19.80
N ALA A 229 -8.47 4.15 18.94
CA ALA A 229 -7.93 4.83 17.77
C ALA A 229 -9.03 5.28 16.81
N GLY A 230 -10.05 4.44 16.58
CA GLY A 230 -11.23 4.80 15.80
C GLY A 230 -12.02 5.94 16.43
N VAL A 231 -12.29 5.87 17.74
CA VAL A 231 -13.00 6.92 18.47
C VAL A 231 -12.22 8.24 18.46
N ALA A 232 -10.88 8.20 18.56
CA ALA A 232 -10.04 9.40 18.52
C ALA A 232 -10.15 10.20 17.21
N VAL A 233 -10.56 9.55 16.11
CA VAL A 233 -10.71 10.18 14.79
C VAL A 233 -12.16 10.31 14.33
N ASN A 234 -13.13 10.14 15.25
CA ASN A 234 -14.57 10.16 14.95
C ASN A 234 -14.95 9.19 13.83
N MET A 235 -14.52 7.92 13.94
CA MET A 235 -14.76 6.90 12.93
C MET A 235 -16.24 6.79 12.55
N ASP A 236 -16.52 6.92 11.26
CA ASP A 236 -17.81 6.61 10.64
C ASP A 236 -17.85 5.10 10.40
N TYR A 237 -18.58 4.36 11.24
CA TYR A 237 -18.60 2.91 11.22
C TYR A 237 -19.68 2.39 10.27
N ASP A 238 -19.28 1.73 9.18
CA ASP A 238 -20.21 1.19 8.18
C ASP A 238 -19.74 -0.18 7.66
N TRP A 239 -20.72 -1.06 7.37
CA TRP A 239 -20.48 -2.41 6.85
C TRP A 239 -19.77 -2.45 5.50
N SER A 240 -19.95 -1.43 4.68
CA SER A 240 -19.28 -1.24 3.39
C SER A 240 -17.86 -0.67 3.51
N GLY A 241 -17.49 -0.19 4.70
CA GLY A 241 -16.16 0.33 5.00
C GLY A 241 -16.25 1.44 6.05
N SER A 242 -15.48 1.31 7.12
CA SER A 242 -15.41 2.35 8.16
C SER A 242 -14.33 3.38 7.83
N GLY A 243 -14.66 4.66 7.96
CA GLY A 243 -13.85 5.76 7.44
C GLY A 243 -13.66 6.91 8.43
N ALA A 244 -12.52 7.59 8.33
CA ALA A 244 -12.25 8.81 9.08
C ALA A 244 -11.42 9.78 8.24
N TRP A 245 -11.52 11.07 8.54
CA TRP A 245 -10.71 12.09 7.89
C TRP A 245 -9.31 12.16 8.53
N VAL A 246 -8.26 12.12 7.72
CA VAL A 246 -6.86 12.27 8.18
C VAL A 246 -6.50 13.72 8.52
N THR A 247 -7.31 14.68 8.09
CA THR A 247 -7.24 16.09 8.48
C THR A 247 -8.65 16.56 8.80
N GLY A 248 -8.88 17.12 9.99
CA GLY A 248 -10.22 17.52 10.44
C GLY A 248 -10.93 18.43 9.42
N SER A 249 -12.24 18.24 9.27
CA SER A 249 -13.10 19.18 8.55
C SER A 249 -13.23 20.46 9.39
N TYR A 250 -12.83 21.60 8.84
CA TYR A 250 -13.18 22.92 9.38
C TYR A 250 -14.69 23.17 9.30
#